data_AF-A0A850MQP1-F1
#
_entry.id   AF-A0A850MQP1-F1
#
_cell.length_a   1.000
_cell.length_b   1.000
_cell.length_c   1.000
_cell.angle_alpha   90.00
_cell.angle_beta   90.00
_cell.angle_gamma   90.00
#
_symmetry.space_group_name_H-M   'P 1'
#
loop_
_entity.id
_entity.type
_entity.pdbx_description
1 polymer ?
#
loop_
_entity_poly.entity_id
_entity_poly.type
_entity_poly.pdbx_seq_one_letter_code
_entity_poly.pdbx_strand_id
1 'polypeptide(L)'
;MGQLLFESEDSSTINTSFIERLNLTLRQGCAYLGRRTACHSRRKDLLADNLALQMCYYNFVRPHSALKFGDETRTPAMQTGLVKKQLSFREIFTAFEIIFRWIFMFLRTWVRVERFLWSPAL
;
A
#
# COMPACT_ATOMS: atom_id res chain seq x y z
N MET A 1 6.20 20.43 -4.49
CA MET A 1 6.20 19.89 -3.12
C MET A 1 5.58 20.84 -2.09
N GLY A 2 5.77 22.17 -2.18
CA GLY A 2 5.19 23.12 -1.21
C GLY A 2 3.67 23.33 -1.28
N GLN A 3 3.05 23.24 -2.46
CA GLN A 3 1.61 23.49 -2.63
C GLN A 3 0.72 22.41 -2.00
N LEU A 4 1.15 21.13 -2.04
CA LEU A 4 0.38 20.00 -1.47
C LEU A 4 0.31 20.02 0.07
N LEU A 5 1.26 20.67 0.73
CA LEU A 5 1.26 20.84 2.19
C LEU A 5 0.38 22.01 2.65
N PHE A 6 0.09 22.97 1.77
CA PHE A 6 -0.74 24.12 2.11
C PHE A 6 -2.24 23.78 2.07
N GLU A 7 -2.59 22.74 1.33
CA GLU A 7 -3.96 22.25 1.11
C GLU A 7 -4.30 21.06 2.03
N SER A 8 -3.32 20.54 2.79
CA SER A 8 -3.57 19.50 3.78
C SER A 8 -4.20 20.07 5.04
N GLU A 9 -5.29 19.43 5.48
CA GLU A 9 -6.07 19.77 6.69
C GLU A 9 -5.23 19.70 7.98
N ASP A 10 -4.09 19.00 7.93
CA ASP A 10 -3.18 18.76 9.03
C ASP A 10 -2.00 19.77 9.05
N SER A 11 -2.16 20.84 9.84
CA SER A 11 -1.12 21.77 10.32
C SER A 11 -0.31 22.53 9.27
N SER A 12 -0.44 23.87 9.27
CA SER A 12 0.38 24.81 8.49
C SER A 12 1.87 24.84 8.87
N THR A 13 2.25 24.20 9.98
CA THR A 13 3.63 24.13 10.49
C THR A 13 4.25 22.78 10.16
N ILE A 14 5.44 22.78 9.58
CA ILE A 14 6.22 21.56 9.30
C ILE A 14 6.44 20.77 10.60
N ASN A 15 5.97 19.53 10.64
CA ASN A 15 6.05 18.67 11.82
C ASN A 15 6.58 17.28 11.44
N THR A 16 7.57 16.77 12.19
CA THR A 16 8.18 15.44 11.97
C THR A 16 7.50 14.32 12.76
N SER A 17 6.62 14.64 13.71
CA SER A 17 6.01 13.68 14.64
C SER A 17 5.24 12.55 13.93
N PHE A 18 4.59 12.82 12.80
CA PHE A 18 3.90 11.81 12.00
C PHE A 18 4.89 10.79 11.41
N ILE A 19 5.99 11.28 10.84
CA ILE A 19 7.06 10.44 10.28
C ILE A 19 7.75 9.66 11.40
N GLU A 20 8.01 10.28 12.55
CA GLU A 20 8.62 9.61 13.70
C GLU A 20 7.74 8.51 14.27
N ARG A 21 6.42 8.75 14.38
CA ARG A 21 5.45 7.74 14.82
C ARG A 21 5.35 6.58 13.84
N LEU A 22 5.35 6.86 12.54
CA LEU A 22 5.39 5.84 11.50
C LEU A 22 6.68 5.01 11.61
N ASN A 23 7.84 5.67 11.74
CA ASN A 23 9.13 5.00 11.91
C ASN A 23 9.16 4.12 13.15
N LEU A 24 8.61 4.58 14.28
CA LEU A 24 8.49 3.77 15.48
C LEU A 24 7.63 2.52 15.23
N THR A 25 6.48 2.70 14.56
CA THR A 25 5.58 1.59 14.24
C THR A 25 6.25 0.56 13.34
N LEU A 26 6.99 1.01 12.31
CA LEU A 26 7.76 0.13 11.44
C LEU A 26 8.85 -0.63 12.20
N ARG A 27 9.57 0.02 13.12
CA ARG A 27 10.57 -0.65 13.98
C ARG A 27 9.96 -1.70 14.90
N GLN A 28 8.74 -1.45 15.39
CA GLN A 28 8.02 -2.41 16.24
C GLN A 28 7.46 -3.59 15.44
N GLY A 29 7.04 -3.36 14.19
CA GLY A 29 6.49 -4.40 13.31
C GLY A 29 7.55 -5.19 12.53
N CYS A 30 8.78 -4.69 12.42
CA CYS A 30 9.83 -5.28 11.60
C CYS A 30 11.12 -5.49 12.42
N ALA A 31 11.43 -6.75 12.73
CA ALA A 31 12.63 -7.13 13.49
C ALA A 31 13.94 -6.69 12.81
N TYR A 32 13.93 -6.48 11.49
CA TYR A 32 15.09 -5.97 10.72
C TYR A 32 15.46 -4.53 11.06
N LEU A 33 14.51 -3.72 11.51
CA LEU A 33 14.70 -2.29 11.81
C LEU A 33 15.03 -2.01 13.28
N GLY A 34 15.20 -3.06 14.09
CA GLY A 34 15.63 -2.92 15.48
C GLY A 34 17.05 -2.36 15.61
N ARG A 35 17.30 -1.51 16.61
CA ARG A 35 18.62 -0.87 16.83
C ARG A 35 19.75 -1.88 17.10
N ARG A 36 19.44 -3.00 17.76
CA ARG A 36 20.36 -4.11 18.06
C ARG A 36 19.61 -5.42 17.82
N THR A 37 19.60 -5.87 16.57
CA THR A 37 18.87 -7.07 16.15
C THR A 37 19.82 -8.09 15.53
N ALA A 38 19.65 -9.36 15.88
CA ALA A 38 20.31 -10.47 15.19
C ALA A 38 19.62 -10.79 13.85
N CYS A 39 18.39 -10.31 13.66
CA CYS A 39 17.63 -10.46 12.43
C CYS A 39 18.03 -9.35 11.46
N HIS A 40 19.20 -9.42 10.83
CA HIS A 40 19.55 -8.51 9.74
C HIS A 40 19.11 -9.08 8.39
N SER A 41 18.55 -8.24 7.50
CA SER A 41 18.18 -8.70 6.16
C SER A 41 19.42 -8.79 5.28
N ARG A 42 19.68 -9.97 4.69
CA ARG A 42 20.80 -10.18 3.75
C ARG A 42 20.56 -9.56 2.37
N ARG A 43 19.29 -9.26 2.04
CA ARG A 43 18.88 -8.70 0.73
C ARG A 43 18.04 -7.46 0.95
N LYS A 44 18.37 -6.39 0.22
CA LYS A 44 17.62 -5.13 0.28
C LYS A 44 16.19 -5.31 -0.23
N ASP A 45 15.98 -6.13 -1.26
CA ASP A 45 14.65 -6.40 -1.82
C ASP A 45 13.70 -6.99 -0.76
N LEU A 46 14.15 -8.02 -0.02
CA LEU A 46 13.33 -8.64 1.02
C LEU A 46 12.98 -7.68 2.16
N LEU A 47 13.88 -6.75 2.48
CA LEU A 47 13.58 -5.70 3.45
C LEU A 47 12.53 -4.74 2.90
N ALA A 48 12.67 -4.32 1.63
CA ALA A 48 11.69 -3.46 0.98
C ALA A 48 10.31 -4.12 0.90
N ASP A 49 10.23 -5.40 0.55
CA ASP A 49 8.98 -6.17 0.50
C ASP A 49 8.32 -6.28 1.88
N ASN A 50 9.12 -6.54 2.92
CA ASN A 50 8.61 -6.59 4.30
C ASN A 50 8.07 -5.23 4.75
N LEU A 51 8.77 -4.14 4.42
CA LEU A 51 8.31 -2.78 4.72
C LEU A 51 7.04 -2.42 3.95
N ALA A 52 6.94 -2.81 2.68
CA ALA A 52 5.74 -2.63 1.88
C ALA A 52 4.54 -3.36 2.51
N LEU A 53 4.74 -4.59 3.00
CA LEU A 53 3.71 -5.33 3.73
C LEU A 53 3.27 -4.61 5.01
N GLN A 54 4.22 -4.12 5.80
CA GLN A 54 3.93 -3.37 7.04
C GLN A 54 3.18 -2.06 6.75
N MET A 55 3.57 -1.34 5.71
CA MET A 55 2.87 -0.12 5.27
C MET A 55 1.46 -0.45 4.77
N CYS A 56 1.27 -1.54 4.03
CA CYS A 56 -0.07 -1.99 3.62
C CYS A 56 -0.94 -2.30 4.84
N TYR A 57 -0.40 -3.05 5.81
CA TYR A 57 -1.11 -3.36 7.05
C TYR A 57 -1.52 -2.08 7.80
N TYR A 58 -0.57 -1.16 7.99
CA TYR A 58 -0.79 0.10 8.70
C TYR A 58 -1.89 0.95 8.06
N ASN A 59 -1.88 1.07 6.72
CA ASN A 59 -2.77 1.99 6.01
C ASN A 59 -4.17 1.40 5.73
N PHE A 60 -4.25 0.10 5.43
CA PHE A 60 -5.50 -0.52 4.92
C PHE A 60 -6.19 -1.46 5.92
N VAL A 61 -5.42 -2.11 6.79
CA VAL A 61 -5.92 -3.19 7.64
C VAL A 61 -6.07 -2.77 9.09
N ARG A 62 -5.11 -2.03 9.66
CA ARG A 62 -5.11 -1.68 11.09
C ARG A 62 -6.04 -0.48 11.34
N PRO A 63 -7.04 -0.58 12.24
CA PRO A 63 -7.82 0.57 12.68
C PRO A 63 -6.99 1.42 13.65
N HIS A 64 -7.14 2.75 13.58
CA HIS A 64 -6.39 3.68 14.44
C HIS A 64 -7.33 4.45 15.34
N SER A 65 -7.10 4.36 16.64
CA SER A 65 -7.91 5.08 17.64
C SER A 65 -7.87 6.60 17.47
N ALA A 66 -6.77 7.15 16.94
CA ALA A 66 -6.65 8.57 16.60
C ALA A 66 -7.57 9.00 15.44
N LEU A 67 -8.07 8.04 14.65
CA LEU A 67 -9.02 8.25 13.55
C LEU A 67 -10.42 7.72 13.90
N LYS A 68 -10.76 7.71 15.19
CA LYS A 68 -12.08 7.33 15.67
C LYS A 68 -13.03 8.53 15.56
N PHE A 69 -14.13 8.35 14.84
CA PHE A 69 -15.20 9.34 14.71
C PHE A 69 -16.52 8.70 15.14
N GLY A 70 -17.05 9.12 16.29
CA GLY A 70 -18.19 8.45 16.90
C GLY A 70 -17.86 7.00 17.27
N ASP A 71 -18.68 6.06 16.82
CA ASP A 71 -18.47 4.62 17.07
C ASP A 71 -17.57 3.94 16.03
N GLU A 72 -17.26 4.62 14.91
CA GLU A 72 -16.46 4.05 13.84
C GLU A 72 -14.97 4.38 14.01
N THR A 73 -14.12 3.34 13.96
CA THR A 73 -12.66 3.51 13.93
C THR A 73 -12.15 3.29 12.51
N ARG A 74 -11.54 4.32 11.92
CA ARG A 74 -11.10 4.30 10.52
C ARG A 74 -9.64 3.89 10.39
N THR A 75 -9.28 3.46 9.18
CA THR A 75 -7.89 3.29 8.75
C THR A 75 -7.43 4.56 8.01
N PRO A 76 -6.11 4.82 7.88
CA PRO A 76 -5.60 5.97 7.13
C PRO A 76 -6.11 5.99 5.69
N ALA A 77 -6.20 4.84 5.02
CA ALA A 77 -6.75 4.76 3.67
C ALA A 77 -8.26 5.06 3.60
N MET A 78 -9.00 4.87 4.70
CA MET A 78 -10.39 5.32 4.80
C MET A 78 -10.48 6.82 5.00
N GLN A 79 -9.60 7.40 5.83
CA GLN A 79 -9.59 8.84 6.09
C GLN A 79 -9.28 9.64 4.81
N THR A 80 -8.38 9.14 3.97
CA THR A 80 -8.04 9.76 2.68
C THR A 80 -9.06 9.47 1.58
N GLY A 81 -10.09 8.67 1.84
CA GLY A 81 -11.12 8.30 0.86
C GLY A 81 -10.66 7.29 -0.20
N LEU A 82 -9.46 6.71 -0.08
CA LEU A 82 -8.96 5.67 -0.99
C LEU A 82 -9.82 4.40 -0.91
N VAL A 83 -10.35 4.09 0.28
CA VAL A 83 -11.20 2.92 0.50
C VAL A 83 -12.37 3.26 1.41
N LYS A 84 -13.55 2.72 1.13
CA LYS A 84 -14.76 2.98 1.93
C LYS A 84 -14.89 2.12 3.20
N LYS A 85 -14.12 1.03 3.28
CA LYS A 85 -14.14 0.07 4.38
C LYS A 85 -12.72 -0.35 4.77
N GLN A 86 -12.58 -0.88 5.98
CA GLN A 86 -11.37 -1.58 6.39
C GLN A 86 -11.16 -2.80 5.50
N LEU A 87 -9.94 -2.99 5.00
CA LEU A 87 -9.60 -4.13 4.16
C LEU A 87 -8.93 -5.23 4.98
N SER A 88 -9.13 -6.46 4.56
CA SER A 88 -8.35 -7.62 4.98
C SER A 88 -7.20 -7.89 4.02
N PHE A 89 -6.14 -8.55 4.50
CA PHE A 89 -5.06 -9.02 3.62
C PHE A 89 -5.58 -9.89 2.48
N ARG A 90 -6.59 -10.71 2.74
CA ARG A 90 -7.22 -11.55 1.72
C ARG A 90 -7.77 -10.70 0.57
N GLU A 91 -8.50 -9.62 0.87
CA GLU A 91 -9.04 -8.73 -0.15
C GLU A 91 -7.93 -8.02 -0.93
N ILE A 92 -6.87 -7.56 -0.25
CA ILE A 92 -5.73 -6.88 -0.87
C ILE A 92 -5.01 -7.83 -1.86
N PHE A 93 -4.64 -9.03 -1.41
CA PHE A 93 -3.94 -9.99 -2.27
C PHE A 93 -4.83 -10.57 -3.37
N THR A 94 -6.12 -10.75 -3.13
CA THR A 94 -7.06 -11.22 -4.16
C THR A 94 -7.28 -10.16 -5.24
N ALA A 95 -7.35 -8.88 -4.87
CA ALA A 95 -7.50 -7.80 -5.84
C ALA A 95 -6.30 -7.73 -6.81
N PHE A 96 -5.08 -7.92 -6.29
CA PHE A 96 -3.87 -7.95 -7.11
C PHE A 96 -3.87 -9.10 -8.12
N GLU A 97 -4.23 -10.31 -7.68
CA GLU A 97 -4.36 -11.48 -8.56
C GLU A 97 -5.37 -11.28 -9.68
N ILE A 98 -6.51 -10.66 -9.36
CA ILE A 98 -7.54 -10.35 -10.36
C ILE A 98 -6.97 -9.36 -11.38
N ILE A 99 -6.39 -8.25 -10.94
CA ILE A 99 -5.80 -7.24 -11.85
C ILE A 99 -4.73 -7.88 -12.73
N PHE A 100 -3.85 -8.69 -12.16
CA PHE A 100 -2.80 -9.38 -12.92
C PHE A 100 -3.39 -10.35 -13.95
N ARG A 101 -4.42 -11.14 -13.57
CA ARG A 101 -5.14 -12.03 -14.49
C ARG A 101 -5.84 -11.26 -15.61
N TRP A 102 -6.45 -10.11 -15.31
CA TRP A 102 -7.10 -9.27 -16.31
C TRP A 102 -6.09 -8.67 -17.29
N ILE A 103 -4.97 -8.15 -16.79
CA ILE A 103 -3.86 -7.66 -17.63
C ILE A 103 -3.33 -8.78 -18.51
N PHE A 104 -3.07 -9.96 -17.94
CA PHE A 104 -2.59 -11.11 -18.69
C PHE A 104 -3.61 -11.57 -19.75
N MET A 105 -4.89 -11.66 -19.38
CA MET A 105 -5.96 -12.02 -20.31
C MET A 105 -6.08 -11.01 -21.44
N PHE A 106 -6.04 -9.72 -21.11
CA PHE A 106 -6.08 -8.63 -22.07
C PHE A 106 -4.87 -8.66 -23.00
N LEU A 107 -3.65 -8.79 -22.49
CA LEU A 107 -2.45 -8.95 -23.31
C LEU A 107 -2.55 -10.17 -24.23
N ARG A 108 -3.08 -11.30 -23.72
CA ARG A 108 -3.25 -12.52 -24.50
C ARG A 108 -4.29 -12.39 -25.60
N THR A 109 -5.40 -11.70 -25.34
CA THR A 109 -6.42 -11.41 -26.36
C THR A 109 -5.92 -10.39 -27.36
N TRP A 110 -5.19 -9.35 -26.93
CA TRP A 110 -4.60 -8.34 -27.80
C TRP A 110 -3.59 -8.94 -28.78
N VAL A 111 -2.65 -9.76 -28.29
CA VAL A 111 -1.70 -10.50 -29.13
C VAL A 111 -2.40 -11.46 -30.10
N ARG A 112 -3.54 -12.04 -29.70
CA ARG A 112 -4.33 -12.93 -30.55
C ARG A 112 -5.07 -12.17 -31.66
N VAL A 113 -5.63 -11.01 -31.34
CA VAL A 113 -6.30 -10.12 -32.31
C VAL A 113 -5.29 -9.58 -33.32
N GLU A 114 -4.13 -9.12 -32.87
CA GLU A 114 -3.06 -8.62 -33.74
C GLU A 114 -2.58 -9.70 -34.73
N ARG A 115 -2.42 -10.94 -34.25
CA ARG A 115 -2.06 -12.09 -35.10
C ARG A 115 -3.14 -12.46 -36.12
N PHE A 116 -4.41 -12.26 -35.77
CA PHE A 116 -5.54 -12.51 -36.67
C PHE A 116 -5.66 -11.40 -37.74
N LEU A 117 -5.43 -10.14 -37.37
CA LEU A 117 -5.48 -8.99 -38.29
C LEU A 117 -4.32 -8.98 -39.31
N TRP A 118 -3.17 -9.58 -38.97
CA TRP A 118 -2.01 -9.68 -39.86
C TRP A 118 -1.89 -11.02 -40.60
N SER A 119 -2.92 -11.86 -40.52
CA SER A 119 -2.97 -13.10 -41.31
C SER A 119 -3.40 -12.75 -42.74
N PRO A 120 -2.58 -13.02 -43.78
CA PRO A 120 -2.96 -12.75 -45.15
C PRO A 120 -4.19 -13.59 -45.50
N ALA A 121 -5.26 -12.91 -45.93
CA ALA A 121 -6.41 -13.59 -46.52
C ALA A 121 -5.92 -14.33 -47.78
N LEU A 122 -6.13 -15.65 -47.80
CA LEU A 122 -5.94 -16.50 -48.98
C LEU A 122 -6.77 -15.99 -50.17
#